data_AF-A0AAV0AK36-F1
#
_entry.id   AF-A0AAV0AK36-F1
#
_cell.length_a   1.000
_cell.length_b   1.000
_cell.length_c   1.000
_cell.angle_alpha   90.00
_cell.angle_beta   90.00
_cell.angle_gamma   90.00
#
_symmetry.space_group_name_H-M   'P 1'
#
loop_
_entity.id
_entity.type
_entity.pdbx_description
1 polymer ?
#
loop_
_entity_poly.entity_id
_entity_poly.type
_entity_poly.pdbx_seq_one_letter_code
_entity_poly.pdbx_strand_id
1 'polypeptide(L)'
;GQEATSSNRIVSKRKIQELVESIDPSERLEAVVEDLLLELADEFIDSVTRFSCQLAKHRKSDRLETKDIQLHLERSWNIRIPGFANEEIRQSQSRRINALPSYQARVSAVREAAKKRRPAN
;
A
#
# COMPACT_ATOMS: atom_id res chain seq x y z
N GLY A 1 -10.43 -37.08 4.11
CA GLY A 1 -10.26 -36.51 2.75
C GLY A 1 -9.64 -35.13 2.89
N GLN A 2 -8.32 -35.06 2.82
CA GLN A 2 -7.53 -33.83 3.01
C GLN A 2 -6.52 -33.74 1.87
N GLU A 3 -6.99 -33.40 0.67
CA GLU A 3 -6.13 -33.09 -0.48
C GLU A 3 -6.85 -32.05 -1.34
N ALA A 4 -6.76 -30.77 -0.97
CA ALA A 4 -7.26 -29.67 -1.82
C ALA A 4 -6.60 -28.29 -1.59
N THR A 5 -5.61 -28.14 -0.72
CA THR A 5 -4.97 -26.83 -0.47
C THR A 5 -3.61 -26.66 -1.16
N SER A 6 -3.03 -27.71 -1.70
CA SER A 6 -1.67 -27.69 -2.26
C SER A 6 -1.58 -27.16 -3.70
N SER A 7 -2.68 -27.14 -4.45
CA SER A 7 -2.65 -26.90 -5.91
C SER A 7 -2.84 -25.44 -6.35
N ASN A 8 -3.02 -24.49 -5.41
CA ASN A 8 -3.27 -23.07 -5.73
C ASN A 8 -2.30 -22.07 -5.09
N ARG A 9 -1.26 -22.52 -4.37
CA ARG A 9 -0.27 -21.61 -3.78
C ARG A 9 0.64 -21.03 -4.86
N ILE A 10 0.59 -19.71 -5.02
CA ILE A 10 1.37 -18.96 -6.03
C ILE A 10 2.84 -18.90 -5.63
N VAL A 11 3.12 -18.84 -4.32
CA VAL A 11 4.48 -18.79 -3.76
C VAL A 11 4.82 -20.16 -3.16
N SER A 12 6.01 -20.66 -3.49
CA SER A 12 6.53 -21.91 -2.92
C SER A 12 7.44 -21.64 -1.72
N LYS A 13 7.56 -22.63 -0.84
CA LYS A 13 8.48 -22.61 0.31
C LYS A 13 9.93 -22.33 -0.10
N ARG A 14 10.35 -22.93 -1.22
CA ARG A 14 11.65 -22.66 -1.85
C ARG A 14 11.85 -21.17 -2.14
N LYS A 15 10.81 -20.45 -2.58
CA LYS A 15 10.95 -19.03 -2.91
C LYS A 15 11.14 -18.14 -1.68
N ILE A 16 10.52 -18.52 -0.56
CA ILE A 16 10.75 -17.88 0.74
C ILE A 16 12.20 -18.10 1.18
N GLN A 17 12.72 -19.32 1.05
CA GLN A 17 14.11 -19.65 1.39
C GLN A 17 15.11 -18.84 0.54
N GLU A 18 14.90 -18.79 -0.78
CA GLU A 18 15.71 -17.97 -1.69
C GLU A 18 15.67 -16.48 -1.32
N LEU A 19 14.51 -15.97 -0.86
CA LEU A 19 14.36 -14.59 -0.43
C LEU A 19 15.15 -14.32 0.86
N VAL A 20 15.04 -15.20 1.86
CA VAL A 20 15.79 -15.07 3.12
C VAL A 20 17.29 -15.10 2.85
N GLU A 21 17.76 -16.05 2.06
CA GLU A 21 19.18 -16.16 1.70
C GLU A 21 19.71 -14.91 0.96
N SER A 22 18.87 -14.26 0.16
CA SER A 22 19.24 -13.00 -0.52
C SER A 22 19.36 -11.79 0.43
N ILE A 23 18.74 -11.84 1.60
CA ILE A 23 18.78 -10.79 2.63
C ILE A 23 19.89 -11.09 3.64
N ASP A 24 19.89 -12.29 4.19
CA ASP A 24 20.90 -12.83 5.09
C ASP A 24 21.21 -14.29 4.75
N PRO A 25 22.37 -14.58 4.13
CA PRO A 25 22.76 -15.94 3.76
C PRO A 25 22.93 -16.90 4.96
N SER A 26 23.14 -16.36 6.16
CA SER A 26 23.36 -17.15 7.39
C SER A 26 22.09 -17.52 8.12
N GLU A 27 20.97 -16.85 7.82
CA GLU A 27 19.69 -17.09 8.47
C GLU A 27 18.97 -18.30 7.86
N ARG A 28 18.31 -19.08 8.71
CA ARG A 28 17.46 -20.22 8.32
C ARG A 28 16.18 -20.17 9.14
N LEU A 29 15.04 -20.08 8.45
CA LEU A 29 13.74 -20.05 9.10
C LEU A 29 13.30 -21.46 9.51
N GLU A 30 12.59 -21.56 10.62
CA GLU A 30 11.90 -22.78 11.00
C GLU A 30 10.71 -23.04 10.08
N ALA A 31 10.37 -24.32 9.88
CA ALA A 31 9.32 -24.72 8.95
C ALA A 31 7.95 -24.04 9.23
N VAL A 32 7.63 -23.82 10.51
CA VAL A 32 6.38 -23.17 10.95
C VAL A 32 6.36 -21.68 10.58
N VAL A 33 7.50 -21.00 10.66
CA VAL A 33 7.63 -19.59 10.28
C VAL A 33 7.49 -19.45 8.77
N GLU A 34 8.10 -20.36 8.00
CA GLU A 34 7.94 -20.39 6.55
C GLU A 34 6.46 -20.60 6.15
N ASP A 35 5.73 -21.47 6.85
CA ASP A 35 4.31 -21.71 6.58
C ASP A 35 3.44 -20.48 6.92
N LEU A 36 3.74 -19.78 8.03
CA LEU A 36 3.08 -18.51 8.37
C LEU A 36 3.33 -17.43 7.32
N LEU A 37 4.57 -17.28 6.85
CA LEU A 37 4.91 -16.29 5.81
C LEU A 37 4.17 -16.59 4.50
N LEU A 38 3.99 -17.87 4.15
CA LEU A 38 3.19 -18.27 2.99
C LEU A 38 1.71 -17.90 3.16
N GLU A 39 1.13 -18.11 4.33
CA GLU A 39 -0.26 -17.71 4.62
C GLU A 39 -0.45 -16.19 4.51
N LEU A 40 0.49 -15.41 5.07
CA LEU A 40 0.48 -13.95 4.94
C LEU A 40 0.63 -13.49 3.49
N ALA A 41 1.45 -14.19 2.69
CA ALA A 41 1.62 -13.88 1.27
C ALA A 41 0.33 -14.16 0.48
N ASP A 42 -0.34 -15.28 0.74
CA ASP A 42 -1.61 -15.62 0.11
C ASP A 42 -2.70 -14.59 0.46
N GLU A 43 -2.82 -14.20 1.74
CA GLU A 43 -3.76 -13.15 2.18
C GLU A 43 -3.45 -11.79 1.54
N PHE A 44 -2.16 -11.42 1.47
CA PHE A 44 -1.74 -10.19 0.83
C PHE A 44 -2.14 -10.15 -0.65
N ILE A 45 -1.92 -11.24 -1.39
CA ILE A 45 -2.26 -11.33 -2.81
C ILE A 45 -3.78 -11.21 -3.01
N ASP A 46 -4.59 -11.89 -2.20
CA ASP A 46 -6.05 -11.82 -2.30
C ASP A 46 -6.56 -10.40 -1.99
N SER A 47 -6.09 -9.82 -0.89
CA SER A 47 -6.46 -8.46 -0.46
C SER A 47 -6.12 -7.41 -1.52
N VAL A 48 -4.88 -7.43 -2.03
CA VAL A 48 -4.41 -6.49 -3.04
C VAL A 48 -5.16 -6.68 -4.35
N THR A 49 -5.31 -7.91 -4.82
CA THR A 49 -6.01 -8.22 -6.08
C THR A 49 -7.46 -7.79 -6.00
N ARG A 50 -8.16 -8.12 -4.91
CA ARG A 50 -9.57 -7.80 -4.72
C ARG A 50 -9.82 -6.29 -4.74
N PHE A 51 -9.04 -5.51 -3.99
CA PHE A 51 -9.20 -4.06 -3.98
C PHE A 51 -8.82 -3.42 -5.31
N SER A 52 -7.77 -3.94 -5.97
CA SER A 52 -7.37 -3.44 -7.30
C SER A 52 -8.45 -3.69 -8.35
N CYS A 53 -9.13 -4.83 -8.30
CA CYS A 53 -10.30 -5.10 -9.15
C CYS A 53 -11.47 -4.13 -8.85
N GLN A 54 -11.69 -3.77 -7.58
CA GLN A 54 -12.69 -2.75 -7.21
C GLN A 54 -12.30 -1.38 -7.77
N LEU A 55 -11.02 -1.01 -7.77
CA LEU A 55 -10.52 0.23 -8.39
C LEU A 55 -10.72 0.25 -9.91
N ALA A 56 -10.44 -0.86 -10.60
CA ALA A 56 -10.70 -1.00 -12.03
C ALA A 56 -12.19 -0.78 -12.36
N LYS A 57 -13.08 -1.38 -11.55
CA LYS A 57 -14.53 -1.18 -11.67
C LYS A 57 -14.95 0.26 -11.33
N HIS A 58 -14.34 0.89 -10.33
CA HIS A 58 -14.63 2.27 -9.94
C HIS A 58 -14.37 3.27 -11.07
N ARG A 59 -13.32 3.06 -11.88
CA ARG A 59 -13.06 3.85 -13.09
C ARG A 59 -13.84 3.39 -14.33
N LYS A 60 -14.86 2.54 -14.14
CA LYS A 60 -15.74 2.00 -15.20
C LYS A 60 -15.00 1.13 -16.23
N SER A 61 -13.92 0.45 -15.81
CA SER A 61 -13.21 -0.51 -16.65
C SER A 61 -13.57 -1.94 -16.24
N ASP A 62 -13.57 -2.84 -17.22
CA ASP A 62 -13.66 -4.28 -17.05
C ASP A 62 -12.29 -4.96 -16.98
N ARG A 63 -11.22 -4.20 -17.21
CA ARG A 63 -9.85 -4.70 -17.30
C ARG A 63 -8.99 -4.16 -16.16
N LEU A 64 -8.42 -5.07 -15.37
CA LEU A 64 -7.44 -4.73 -14.35
C LEU A 64 -6.17 -4.18 -15.01
N GLU A 65 -5.71 -3.01 -14.57
CA GLU A 65 -4.49 -2.39 -15.07
C GLU A 65 -3.50 -2.16 -13.92
N THR A 66 -2.21 -2.05 -14.26
CA THR A 66 -1.14 -1.89 -13.26
C THR A 66 -1.32 -0.68 -12.35
N LYS A 67 -2.00 0.37 -12.83
CA LYS A 67 -2.31 1.57 -12.03
C LYS A 67 -3.27 1.29 -10.89
N ASP A 68 -4.16 0.31 -11.03
CA ASP A 68 -5.12 -0.07 -10.00
C ASP A 68 -4.38 -0.73 -8.82
N ILE A 69 -3.45 -1.63 -9.14
CA ILE A 69 -2.58 -2.31 -8.17
C ILE A 69 -1.63 -1.32 -7.50
N GLN A 70 -0.92 -0.51 -8.30
CA GLN A 70 0.03 0.48 -7.80
C GLN A 70 -0.65 1.46 -6.84
N LEU A 71 -1.85 1.94 -7.15
CA LEU A 71 -2.58 2.86 -6.28
C LEU A 71 -2.91 2.22 -4.91
N HIS A 72 -3.35 0.95 -4.90
CA HIS A 72 -3.69 0.27 -3.65
C HIS A 72 -2.45 -0.03 -2.79
N LEU A 73 -1.35 -0.48 -3.40
CA LEU A 73 -0.07 -0.71 -2.71
C LEU A 73 0.45 0.57 -2.06
N GLU A 74 0.40 1.68 -2.79
CA GLU A 74 0.96 2.94 -2.30
C GLU A 74 0.09 3.57 -1.20
N ARG A 75 -1.24 3.49 -1.31
CA ARG A 75 -2.17 4.11 -0.35
C ARG A 75 -2.41 3.29 0.91
N SER A 76 -2.38 1.97 0.80
CA SER A 76 -2.76 1.08 1.91
C SER A 76 -1.56 0.43 2.58
N TRP A 77 -0.51 0.16 1.79
CA TRP A 77 0.68 -0.55 2.27
C TRP A 77 1.94 0.33 2.32
N ASN A 78 1.85 1.56 1.80
CA ASN A 78 3.01 2.45 1.64
C ASN A 78 4.15 1.80 0.83
N ILE A 79 3.79 0.91 -0.11
CA ILE A 79 4.73 0.24 -1.01
C ILE A 79 4.69 0.94 -2.36
N ARG A 80 5.86 1.35 -2.86
CA ARG A 80 6.00 2.00 -4.15
C ARG A 80 6.95 1.23 -5.04
N ILE A 81 6.46 0.81 -6.21
CA ILE A 81 7.28 0.10 -7.19
C ILE A 81 7.85 1.11 -8.20
N PRO A 82 9.19 1.27 -8.27
CA PRO A 82 9.82 2.14 -9.26
C PRO A 82 9.47 1.68 -10.69
N GLY A 83 9.27 2.64 -11.60
CA GLY A 83 8.92 2.36 -13.00
C GLY A 83 7.44 2.06 -13.28
N PHE A 84 6.62 1.81 -12.25
CA PHE A 84 5.19 1.51 -12.40
C PHE A 84 4.25 2.61 -11.88
N ALA A 85 4.79 3.62 -11.18
CA ALA A 85 4.03 4.78 -10.77
C ALA A 85 3.65 5.64 -12.01
N ASN A 86 2.36 5.72 -12.31
CA ASN A 86 1.85 6.59 -13.38
C ASN A 86 1.93 8.09 -12.98
N GLU A 87 2.11 8.95 -13.98
CA GLU A 87 2.10 10.42 -13.83
C GLU A 87 0.80 10.91 -13.15
N GLU A 88 -0.34 10.31 -13.50
CA GLU A 88 -1.66 10.63 -12.92
C GLU A 88 -1.71 10.37 -11.40
N ILE A 89 -1.08 9.28 -10.93
CA ILE A 89 -1.01 8.96 -9.50
C ILE A 89 -0.14 10.00 -8.78
N ARG A 90 1.02 10.35 -9.34
CA ARG A 90 1.90 11.41 -8.81
C ARG A 90 1.20 12.77 -8.75
N GLN A 91 0.46 13.14 -9.79
CA GLN A 91 -0.31 14.39 -9.82
C GLN A 91 -1.45 14.39 -8.79
N SER A 92 -2.12 13.25 -8.58
CA SER A 92 -3.14 13.13 -7.53
C SER A 92 -2.58 13.30 -6.10
N GLN A 93 -1.32 12.90 -5.88
CA GLN A 93 -0.62 13.04 -4.62
C GLN A 93 -0.10 14.46 -4.40
N SER A 94 0.36 15.11 -5.48
CA SER A 94 0.83 16.49 -5.46
C SER A 94 -0.30 17.53 -5.47
N ARG A 95 -1.56 17.10 -5.27
CA ARG A 95 -2.68 18.04 -5.07
C ARG A 95 -2.41 18.84 -3.80
N ARG A 96 -1.78 20.00 -3.98
CA ARG A 96 -1.86 21.09 -3.01
C ARG A 96 -3.33 21.31 -2.74
N ILE A 97 -3.72 21.24 -1.47
CA ILE A 97 -5.06 21.66 -1.06
C ILE A 97 -5.12 23.14 -1.40
N ASN A 98 -5.75 23.47 -2.52
CA ASN A 98 -6.11 24.84 -2.86
C ASN A 98 -7.19 25.25 -1.85
N ALA A 99 -6.72 25.69 -0.69
CA ALA A 99 -7.57 26.13 0.39
C ALA A 99 -8.46 27.26 -0.12
N LEU A 100 -9.78 27.04 -0.04
CA LEU A 100 -10.76 28.07 -0.33
C LEU A 100 -10.43 29.34 0.49
N PRO A 101 -10.68 30.56 -0.03
CA PRO A 101 -10.39 31.78 0.72
C PRO A 101 -11.02 31.81 2.13
N SER A 102 -12.20 31.22 2.29
CA SER A 102 -12.86 31.06 3.60
C SER A 102 -12.09 30.13 4.56
N TYR A 103 -11.46 29.07 4.06
CA TYR A 103 -10.57 28.23 4.88
C TYR A 103 -9.32 29.02 5.28
N GLN A 104 -8.73 29.78 4.35
CA GLN A 104 -7.54 30.59 4.64
C GLN A 104 -7.83 31.66 5.71
N ALA A 105 -8.99 32.33 5.63
CA ALA A 105 -9.45 33.29 6.63
C ALA A 105 -9.66 32.66 8.02
N ARG A 106 -10.20 31.43 8.09
CA ARG A 106 -10.31 30.70 9.36
C ARG A 106 -8.94 30.34 9.93
N VAL A 107 -8.02 29.88 9.09
CA VAL A 107 -6.65 29.53 9.52
C VAL A 107 -5.90 30.77 10.03
N SER A 108 -6.03 31.92 9.37
CA SER A 108 -5.40 33.16 9.84
C SER A 108 -6.00 33.62 11.17
N ALA A 109 -7.32 33.60 11.33
CA ALA A 109 -7.98 33.95 12.59
C ALA A 109 -7.52 33.07 13.77
N VAL A 110 -7.37 31.76 13.55
CA VAL A 110 -6.85 30.82 14.57
C VAL A 110 -5.38 31.13 14.90
N ARG A 111 -4.53 31.43 13.90
CA ARG A 111 -3.13 31.79 14.12
C ARG A 111 -2.97 33.08 14.92
N GLU A 112 -3.76 34.10 14.60
CA GLU A 112 -3.76 35.38 15.33
C GLU A 112 -4.24 35.19 16.78
N ALA A 113 -5.29 34.42 16.99
CA ALA A 113 -5.77 34.08 18.33
C ALA A 113 -4.70 33.30 19.13
N ALA A 114 -3.99 32.37 18.50
CA ALA A 114 -2.91 31.61 19.14
C ALA A 114 -1.70 32.50 19.49
N LYS A 115 -1.33 33.44 18.61
CA LYS A 115 -0.26 34.41 18.87
C LYS A 115 -0.60 35.32 20.05
N LYS A 116 -1.84 35.80 20.14
CA LYS A 116 -2.32 36.64 21.24
C LYS A 116 -2.36 35.92 22.59
N ARG A 117 -2.49 34.58 22.59
CA ARG A 117 -2.52 33.75 23.81
C ARG A 117 -1.14 33.31 24.32
N ARG A 118 -0.06 33.49 23.55
CA ARG A 118 1.31 33.25 24.04
C ARG A 118 1.79 34.54 24.74
N PRO A 119 1.88 34.60 26.08
CA PRO A 119 2.47 35.74 26.74
C PRO A 119 3.94 35.86 26.28
N ALA A 120 4.34 37.06 25.88
CA ALA A 120 5.73 37.37 25.60
C ALA A 120 6.53 37.12 26.90
N ASN A 121 7.46 36.18 26.83
CA ASN A 121 8.47 35.97 27.87
C ASN A 121 9.74 36.69 27.43
#